data_AF-A0A9E5IXS2-F1
#
_entry.id   AF-A0A9E5IXS2-F1
#
_cell.length_a   1.000
_cell.length_b   1.000
_cell.length_c   1.000
_cell.angle_alpha   90.00
_cell.angle_beta   90.00
_cell.angle_gamma   90.00
#
_symmetry.space_group_name_H-M   'P 1'
#
loop_
_entity.id
_entity.type
_entity.pdbx_description
1 polymer ?
#
loop_
_entity_poly.entity_id
_entity_poly.type
_entity_poly.pdbx_seq_one_letter_code
_entity_poly.pdbx_strand_id
1 'polypeptide(L)'
;MKRTIGIFGIIAIFLGAAAFSAFVTPFTYKIDPASETAENGSTATSSIATSTLAATTTEPVWVATHVTTPKAVKGVYMSSLYASSLSLREKLVDLINTTELNTVVLDIKDSYGRISFQVHDPLLVKMGAKSGVIPDAREFITELHKKGIYVV
;
A
#
# COMPACT_ATOMS: atom_id res chain seq x y z
N MET A 1 41.90 27.94 -31.03
CA MET A 1 41.43 26.76 -30.28
C MET A 1 40.08 26.34 -30.87
N LYS A 2 40.07 25.39 -31.81
CA LYS A 2 38.86 24.95 -32.53
C LYS A 2 38.65 23.45 -32.22
N ARG A 3 37.56 23.09 -31.57
CA ARG A 3 37.16 21.69 -31.36
C ARG A 3 36.00 21.39 -32.31
N THR A 4 36.29 20.65 -33.36
CA THR A 4 35.32 20.12 -34.33
C THR A 4 34.77 18.79 -33.81
N ILE A 5 33.44 18.67 -33.80
CA ILE A 5 32.68 17.45 -33.56
C ILE A 5 32.93 16.48 -34.74
N GLY A 6 33.17 15.20 -34.45
CA GLY A 6 33.43 14.17 -35.45
C GLY A 6 32.55 12.95 -35.22
N ILE A 7 31.53 12.83 -36.07
CA ILE A 7 30.57 11.73 -36.18
C ILE A 7 31.34 10.47 -36.61
N PHE A 8 31.63 9.59 -35.67
CA PHE A 8 32.20 8.26 -35.96
C PHE A 8 31.46 7.21 -35.16
N GLY A 9 30.84 6.28 -35.87
CA GLY A 9 30.72 4.92 -35.37
C GLY A 9 29.36 4.48 -34.86
N ILE A 10 28.27 4.89 -35.50
CA ILE A 10 26.96 4.20 -35.50
C ILE A 10 27.05 2.83 -36.25
N ILE A 11 28.26 2.32 -36.51
CA ILE A 11 28.54 1.05 -37.19
C ILE A 11 29.26 0.11 -36.21
N ALA A 12 28.54 -0.27 -35.16
CA ALA A 12 28.81 -1.49 -34.39
C ALA A 12 27.49 -2.18 -33.99
N ILE A 13 26.42 -1.88 -34.72
CA ILE A 13 25.19 -2.66 -34.76
C ILE A 13 25.41 -3.69 -35.87
N PHE A 14 25.12 -4.98 -35.59
CA PHE A 14 25.07 -6.13 -36.51
C PHE A 14 26.16 -7.22 -36.44
N LEU A 15 26.90 -7.39 -35.35
CA LEU A 15 27.72 -8.61 -35.18
C LEU A 15 27.82 -9.13 -33.73
N GLY A 16 26.66 -9.21 -33.06
CA GLY A 16 26.56 -9.83 -31.73
C GLY A 16 25.17 -10.41 -31.44
N ALA A 17 24.40 -10.74 -32.48
CA ALA A 17 23.09 -11.37 -32.36
C ALA A 17 23.26 -12.90 -32.28
N ALA A 18 23.89 -13.42 -31.23
CA ALA A 18 23.95 -14.87 -30.96
C ALA A 18 24.46 -15.24 -29.54
N ALA A 19 24.10 -14.51 -28.47
CA ALA A 19 24.49 -14.95 -27.11
C ALA A 19 23.65 -14.40 -25.94
N PHE A 20 22.35 -14.12 -26.12
CA PHE A 20 21.49 -13.71 -25.00
C PHE A 20 20.11 -14.38 -25.07
N SER A 21 20.09 -15.71 -25.06
CA SER A 21 18.85 -16.49 -24.99
C SER A 21 19.00 -17.67 -24.05
N ALA A 22 19.14 -17.42 -22.74
CA ALA A 22 18.87 -18.43 -21.71
C ALA A 22 18.97 -17.82 -20.30
N PHE A 23 17.99 -17.03 -19.86
CA PHE A 23 17.57 -17.08 -18.45
C PHE A 23 16.22 -16.36 -18.24
N VAL A 24 15.15 -16.96 -18.75
CA VAL A 24 13.81 -16.73 -18.21
C VAL A 24 13.37 -18.08 -17.68
N THR A 25 13.63 -18.34 -16.40
CA THR A 25 12.99 -19.46 -15.73
C THR A 25 11.52 -19.08 -15.55
N PRO A 26 10.55 -19.88 -16.03
CA PRO A 26 9.18 -19.70 -15.57
C PRO A 26 9.16 -20.09 -14.10
N PHE A 27 8.80 -19.16 -13.22
CA PHE A 27 8.44 -19.48 -11.83
C PHE A 27 7.16 -20.32 -11.89
N THR A 28 7.34 -21.64 -11.90
CA THR A 28 6.24 -22.61 -11.91
C THR A 28 5.75 -22.76 -10.47
N TYR A 29 4.58 -22.18 -10.18
CA TYR A 29 3.86 -22.47 -8.95
C TYR A 29 3.20 -23.84 -9.09
N LYS A 30 3.69 -24.84 -8.36
CA LYS A 30 3.02 -26.14 -8.26
C LYS A 30 1.75 -25.97 -7.44
N ILE A 31 0.60 -26.16 -8.08
CA ILE A 31 -0.66 -26.43 -7.37
C ILE A 31 -0.63 -27.92 -7.03
N ASP A 32 -0.50 -28.24 -5.74
CA ASP A 32 -0.75 -29.60 -5.27
C ASP A 32 -2.23 -29.91 -5.55
N PRO A 33 -2.55 -30.96 -6.33
CA PRO A 33 -3.94 -31.31 -6.60
C PRO A 33 -4.59 -31.75 -5.28
N ALA A 34 -5.76 -31.18 -5.01
CA ALA A 34 -6.67 -31.65 -3.99
C ALA A 34 -6.83 -33.17 -4.12
N SER A 35 -6.43 -33.90 -3.08
CA SER A 35 -6.66 -35.33 -2.98
C SER A 35 -8.15 -35.55 -2.69
N GLU A 36 -8.92 -35.86 -3.73
CA GLU A 36 -10.19 -36.56 -3.59
C GLU A 36 -9.90 -38.00 -3.15
N THR A 37 -10.27 -38.34 -1.91
CA THR A 37 -10.60 -39.72 -1.55
C THR A 37 -12.00 -39.71 -0.97
N ALA A 38 -12.95 -40.18 -1.78
CA ALA A 38 -14.28 -40.55 -1.33
C ALA A 38 -14.24 -42.00 -0.87
N GLU A 39 -14.57 -42.27 0.39
CA GLU A 39 -15.20 -43.53 0.79
C GLU A 39 -16.26 -43.27 1.87
N ASN A 40 -17.43 -43.84 1.61
CA ASN A 40 -18.69 -43.75 2.35
C ASN A 40 -18.71 -44.84 3.44
N GLY A 41 -19.13 -44.51 4.67
CA GLY A 41 -19.22 -45.50 5.75
C GLY A 41 -19.78 -44.96 7.07
N SER A 42 -21.11 -45.02 7.20
CA SER A 42 -21.92 -44.77 8.40
C SER A 42 -21.41 -45.44 9.68
N THR A 43 -21.41 -44.73 10.82
CA THR A 43 -22.27 -45.02 12.01
C THR A 43 -21.94 -44.03 13.15
N ALA A 44 -23.00 -43.47 13.73
CA ALA A 44 -23.00 -42.50 14.82
C ALA A 44 -22.36 -43.02 16.11
N THR A 45 -21.65 -42.16 16.85
CA THR A 45 -21.70 -42.08 18.33
C THR A 45 -21.20 -40.70 18.80
N SER A 46 -22.16 -39.93 19.31
CA SER A 46 -22.12 -38.94 20.40
C SER A 46 -20.76 -38.60 21.05
N SER A 47 -20.36 -37.33 20.98
CA SER A 47 -20.00 -36.58 22.20
C SER A 47 -20.13 -35.07 21.97
N ILE A 48 -21.01 -34.47 22.77
CA ILE A 48 -21.23 -33.03 22.84
C ILE A 48 -20.10 -32.47 23.71
N ALA A 49 -19.18 -31.71 23.11
CA ALA A 49 -18.23 -30.88 23.85
C ALA A 49 -18.55 -29.41 23.56
N THR A 50 -19.40 -28.85 24.43
CA THR A 50 -19.59 -27.42 24.65
C THR A 50 -18.24 -26.77 24.89
N SER A 51 -17.71 -26.04 23.90
CA SER A 51 -16.53 -25.19 24.06
C SER A 51 -16.96 -23.73 24.05
N THR A 52 -17.25 -23.28 25.27
CA THR A 52 -17.06 -21.94 25.84
C THR A 52 -16.93 -20.77 24.87
N LEU A 53 -18.00 -19.98 24.83
CA LEU A 53 -18.09 -18.62 24.32
C LEU A 53 -16.93 -17.76 24.88
N ALA A 54 -15.91 -17.51 24.06
CA ALA A 54 -14.85 -16.57 24.37
C ALA A 54 -15.46 -15.17 24.37
N ALA A 55 -15.50 -14.55 25.55
CA ALA A 55 -15.89 -13.16 25.73
C ALA A 55 -15.00 -12.28 24.83
N THR A 56 -15.61 -11.70 23.80
CA THR A 56 -14.95 -10.72 22.93
C THR A 56 -14.86 -9.42 23.71
N THR A 57 -13.71 -9.18 24.34
CA THR A 57 -13.33 -7.85 24.83
C THR A 57 -13.38 -6.92 23.63
N THR A 58 -14.42 -6.10 23.57
CA THR A 58 -14.64 -5.17 22.46
C THR A 58 -13.65 -4.03 22.64
N GLU A 59 -12.51 -4.12 21.96
CA GLU A 59 -11.58 -3.00 21.79
C GLU A 59 -12.37 -1.77 21.33
N PRO A 60 -12.09 -0.57 21.88
CA PRO A 60 -12.82 0.64 21.53
C PRO A 60 -12.69 0.88 20.01
N VAL A 61 -13.82 0.81 19.32
CA VAL A 61 -13.88 1.05 17.88
C VAL A 61 -13.54 2.52 17.64
N TRP A 62 -12.43 2.78 16.96
CA TRP A 62 -12.06 4.12 16.55
C TRP A 62 -13.10 4.68 15.58
N VAL A 63 -13.70 5.81 15.93
CA VAL A 63 -14.63 6.54 15.06
C VAL A 63 -13.85 7.65 14.36
N ALA A 64 -13.80 7.59 13.03
CA ALA A 64 -13.17 8.63 12.23
C ALA A 64 -13.92 9.96 12.37
N THR A 65 -13.21 11.00 12.81
CA THR A 65 -13.72 12.38 12.72
C THR A 65 -13.75 12.77 11.26
N HIS A 66 -14.93 13.05 10.71
CA HIS A 66 -15.09 13.51 9.34
C HIS A 66 -15.24 15.04 9.31
N VAL A 67 -14.48 15.69 8.44
CA VAL A 67 -14.68 17.11 8.11
C VAL A 67 -15.72 17.20 7.00
N THR A 68 -16.53 18.25 7.00
CA THR A 68 -17.47 18.49 5.90
C THR A 68 -16.72 18.71 4.59
N THR A 69 -17.19 18.08 3.52
CA THR A 69 -16.62 18.27 2.19
C THR A 69 -16.75 19.75 1.78
N PRO A 70 -15.65 20.44 1.41
CA PRO A 70 -15.70 21.82 0.97
C PRO A 70 -16.54 21.99 -0.30
N LYS A 71 -17.21 23.13 -0.46
CA LYS A 71 -17.99 23.46 -1.67
C LYS A 71 -17.14 23.42 -2.95
N ALA A 72 -15.87 23.82 -2.85
CA ALA A 72 -14.87 23.69 -3.90
C ALA A 72 -13.64 22.99 -3.32
N VAL A 73 -13.32 21.82 -3.87
CA VAL A 73 -12.15 21.02 -3.46
C VAL A 73 -10.93 21.54 -4.20
N LYS A 74 -9.97 22.09 -3.46
CA LYS A 74 -8.69 22.59 -3.97
C LYS A 74 -7.58 21.76 -3.34
N GLY A 75 -7.29 20.64 -4.00
CA GLY A 75 -6.47 19.57 -3.46
C GLY A 75 -5.02 19.61 -3.89
N VAL A 76 -4.16 19.16 -2.99
CA VAL A 76 -2.77 18.78 -3.28
C VAL A 76 -2.60 17.30 -2.95
N TYR A 77 -1.94 16.58 -3.85
CA TYR A 77 -1.67 15.16 -3.68
C TYR A 77 -0.36 14.93 -2.93
N MET A 78 -0.37 14.01 -1.97
CA MET A 78 0.82 13.58 -1.23
C MET A 78 0.89 12.05 -1.23
N SER A 79 1.93 11.52 -1.89
CA SER A 79 2.24 10.09 -1.87
C SER A 79 2.66 9.64 -0.46
N SER A 80 2.54 8.34 -0.20
CA SER A 80 2.83 7.76 1.12
C SER A 80 4.29 7.96 1.56
N LEU A 81 5.23 7.93 0.61
CA LEU A 81 6.65 8.18 0.89
C LEU A 81 6.91 9.64 1.30
N TYR A 82 6.25 10.60 0.65
CA TYR A 82 6.35 12.01 1.05
C TYR A 82 5.70 12.24 2.42
N ALA A 83 4.54 11.62 2.65
CA ALA A 83 3.86 11.64 3.93
C ALA A 83 4.63 10.90 5.03
N SER A 84 5.67 10.10 4.75
CA SER A 84 6.53 9.53 5.81
C SER A 84 7.46 10.57 6.45
N SER A 85 7.68 11.72 5.80
CA SER A 85 8.60 12.76 6.26
C SER A 85 7.86 13.88 6.99
N LEU A 86 8.15 14.06 8.29
CA LEU A 86 7.56 15.12 9.10
C LEU A 86 7.79 16.52 8.50
N SER A 87 8.99 16.82 8.02
CA SER A 87 9.30 18.13 7.44
C SER A 87 8.56 18.41 6.13
N LEU A 88 8.21 17.36 5.36
CA LEU A 88 7.38 17.52 4.16
C LEU A 88 5.91 17.70 4.52
N ARG A 89 5.42 17.07 5.60
CA ARG A 89 4.07 17.33 6.14
C ARG A 89 3.93 18.78 6.61
N GLU A 90 4.92 19.30 7.33
CA GLU A 90 4.94 20.70 7.77
C GLU A 90 4.88 21.65 6.58
N LYS A 91 5.75 21.44 5.57
CA LYS A 91 5.73 22.24 4.34
C LYS A 91 4.39 22.16 3.59
N LEU A 92 3.75 21.00 3.57
CA LEU A 92 2.43 20.82 2.98
C LEU A 92 1.38 21.65 3.73
N VAL A 93 1.39 21.59 5.06
CA VAL A 93 0.46 22.35 5.90
C VAL A 93 0.71 23.86 5.73
N ASP A 94 1.95 24.30 5.67
CA ASP A 94 2.30 25.70 5.42
C ASP A 94 1.83 26.17 4.03
N LEU A 95 2.01 25.34 3.00
CA LEU A 95 1.51 25.62 1.65
C LEU A 95 -0.02 25.78 1.68
N ILE A 96 -0.74 24.92 2.38
CA ILE A 96 -2.20 25.01 2.51
C ILE A 96 -2.61 26.28 3.26
N ASN A 97 -1.91 26.63 4.34
CA ASN A 97 -2.22 27.83 5.13
C ASN A 97 -1.94 29.14 4.38
N THR A 98 -1.05 29.13 3.39
CA THR A 98 -0.62 30.33 2.66
C THR A 98 -1.24 30.47 1.27
N THR A 99 -2.04 29.50 0.84
CA THR A 99 -2.70 29.47 -0.48
C THR A 99 -4.20 29.22 -0.34
N GLU A 100 -4.91 29.13 -1.45
CA GLU A 100 -6.32 28.77 -1.50
C GLU A 100 -6.58 27.25 -1.38
N LEU A 101 -5.54 26.43 -1.23
CA LEU A 101 -5.67 25.00 -1.07
C LEU A 101 -6.40 24.68 0.24
N ASN A 102 -7.17 23.59 0.25
CA ASN A 102 -7.98 23.19 1.40
C ASN A 102 -8.09 21.67 1.57
N THR A 103 -7.48 20.90 0.67
CA THR A 103 -7.63 19.45 0.63
C THR A 103 -6.28 18.77 0.43
N VAL A 104 -6.08 17.63 1.09
CA VAL A 104 -4.96 16.72 0.85
C VAL A 104 -5.51 15.40 0.33
N VAL A 105 -5.00 14.94 -0.82
CA VAL A 105 -5.24 13.58 -1.30
C VAL A 105 -4.07 12.73 -0.84
N LEU A 106 -4.30 11.83 0.11
CA LEU A 106 -3.25 11.09 0.82
C LEU A 106 -3.25 9.61 0.43
N ASP A 107 -2.11 9.12 -0.05
CA ASP A 107 -1.99 7.70 -0.37
C ASP A 107 -1.93 6.80 0.88
N ILE A 108 -3.03 6.10 1.12
CA ILE A 108 -3.14 5.04 2.12
C ILE A 108 -2.51 3.72 1.64
N LYS A 109 -2.30 3.57 0.33
CA LYS A 109 -1.65 2.42 -0.29
C LYS A 109 -0.78 2.87 -1.45
N ASP A 110 0.43 2.32 -1.56
CA ASP A 110 1.34 2.60 -2.67
C ASP A 110 0.97 1.84 -3.97
N SER A 111 1.71 2.14 -5.04
CA SER A 111 1.57 1.49 -6.35
C SER A 111 1.93 0.01 -6.35
N TYR A 112 2.74 -0.45 -5.38
CA TYR A 112 3.12 -1.86 -5.21
C TYR A 112 2.06 -2.66 -4.44
N GLY A 113 0.97 -2.02 -4.01
CA GLY A 113 -0.10 -2.70 -3.27
C GLY A 113 0.15 -2.75 -1.76
N ARG A 114 1.10 -1.97 -1.23
CA ARG A 114 1.42 -1.95 0.20
C ARG A 114 0.69 -0.83 0.93
N ILE A 115 0.17 -1.15 2.10
CA ILE A 115 -0.59 -0.27 2.98
C ILE A 115 0.37 0.60 3.79
N SER A 116 0.14 1.90 3.75
CA SER A 116 1.03 2.92 4.30
C SER A 116 1.03 2.97 5.82
N PHE A 117 -0.04 2.54 6.50
CA PHE A 117 -0.13 2.49 7.96
C PHE A 117 0.16 1.08 8.52
N GLN A 118 0.30 0.97 9.83
CA GLN A 118 0.55 -0.32 10.48
C GLN A 118 -0.66 -1.26 10.37
N VAL A 119 -0.44 -2.41 9.74
CA VAL A 119 -1.43 -3.51 9.67
C VAL A 119 -0.98 -4.70 10.51
N HIS A 120 -1.93 -5.27 11.24
CA HIS A 120 -1.74 -6.44 12.11
C HIS A 120 -2.47 -7.70 11.60
N ASP A 121 -3.25 -7.56 10.53
CA ASP A 121 -3.95 -8.69 9.92
C ASP A 121 -2.95 -9.72 9.34
N PRO A 122 -2.98 -10.99 9.79
CA PRO A 122 -2.03 -12.01 9.35
C PRO A 122 -2.08 -12.30 7.85
N LEU A 123 -3.24 -12.18 7.20
CA LEU A 123 -3.39 -12.42 5.76
C LEU A 123 -2.71 -11.30 4.97
N LEU A 124 -2.95 -10.03 5.35
CA LEU A 124 -2.30 -8.88 4.70
C LEU A 124 -0.77 -8.93 4.84
N VAL A 125 -0.29 -9.37 6.00
CA VAL A 125 1.15 -9.59 6.23
C VAL A 125 1.68 -10.69 5.32
N LYS A 126 1.00 -11.85 5.26
CA LYS A 126 1.37 -12.98 4.41
C LYS A 126 1.38 -12.63 2.92
N MET A 127 0.49 -11.74 2.49
CA MET A 127 0.41 -11.24 1.11
C MET A 127 1.46 -10.17 0.77
N GLY A 128 2.29 -9.75 1.73
CA GLY A 128 3.31 -8.72 1.52
C GLY A 128 2.75 -7.29 1.40
N ALA A 129 1.51 -7.06 1.84
CA ALA A 129 0.84 -5.77 1.77
C ALA A 129 1.26 -4.81 2.91
N LYS A 130 2.06 -5.26 3.88
CA LYS A 130 2.51 -4.42 5.00
C LYS A 130 3.70 -3.55 4.59
N SER A 131 3.53 -2.22 4.62
CA SER A 131 4.64 -1.26 4.54
C SER A 131 4.80 -0.49 5.84
N GLY A 132 3.75 0.22 6.28
CA GLY A 132 3.80 0.98 7.54
C GLY A 132 4.71 2.21 7.50
N VAL A 133 4.98 2.78 6.32
CA VAL A 133 5.80 4.01 6.13
C VAL A 133 5.23 5.26 6.82
N ILE A 134 3.93 5.27 7.14
CA ILE A 134 3.23 6.30 7.91
C ILE A 134 2.64 5.61 9.15
N PRO A 135 3.45 5.30 10.18
CA PRO A 135 2.97 4.57 11.36
C PRO A 135 1.91 5.36 12.14
N ASP A 136 1.95 6.69 12.04
CA ASP A 136 1.12 7.68 12.73
C ASP A 136 0.04 8.31 11.81
N ALA A 137 -0.45 7.53 10.83
CA ALA A 137 -1.40 8.05 9.84
C ALA A 137 -2.69 8.61 10.48
N ARG A 138 -3.18 8.00 11.58
CA ARG A 138 -4.39 8.46 12.27
C ARG A 138 -4.19 9.81 12.93
N GLU A 139 -3.05 9.97 13.59
CA GLU A 139 -2.64 11.20 14.26
C GLU A 139 -2.50 12.32 13.23
N PHE A 140 -1.80 12.04 12.12
CA PHE A 140 -1.61 13.02 11.05
C PHE A 140 -2.94 13.48 10.43
N ILE A 141 -3.83 12.55 10.07
CA ILE A 141 -5.17 12.88 9.54
C ILE A 141 -5.96 13.70 10.57
N THR A 142 -5.88 13.34 11.85
CA THR A 142 -6.55 14.07 12.93
C THR A 142 -6.05 15.51 13.04
N GLU A 143 -4.74 15.74 12.90
CA GLU A 143 -4.15 17.08 12.90
C GLU A 143 -4.60 17.92 11.70
N LEU A 144 -4.67 17.32 10.51
CA LEU A 144 -5.22 17.99 9.32
C LEU A 144 -6.69 18.38 9.54
N HIS A 145 -7.51 17.47 10.07
CA HIS A 145 -8.92 17.74 10.35
C HIS A 145 -9.11 18.84 11.40
N LYS A 146 -8.27 18.89 12.45
CA LYS A 146 -8.29 19.97 13.45
C LYS A 146 -7.99 21.35 12.83
N LYS A 147 -7.21 21.39 11.76
CA LYS A 147 -6.91 22.61 10.99
C LYS A 147 -7.98 22.91 9.93
N GLY A 148 -9.04 22.12 9.83
CA GLY A 148 -10.09 22.27 8.81
C GLY A 148 -9.66 21.84 7.40
N ILE A 149 -8.56 21.10 7.29
CA ILE A 149 -8.06 20.58 6.01
C ILE A 149 -8.82 19.30 5.71
N TYR A 150 -9.45 19.24 4.53
CA TYR A 150 -10.16 18.04 4.08
C TYR A 150 -9.16 16.98 3.61
N VAL A 151 -9.36 15.73 3.99
CA VAL A 151 -8.49 14.61 3.58
C VAL A 151 -9.31 13.61 2.76
N VAL A 152 -8.73 13.19 1.63
CA VAL A 152 -9.26 12.17 0.72
C VAL A 152 -8.34 10.97 0.72
#